data_AF-A0A968J2K8-F1
#
_entry.id   AF-A0A968J2K8-F1
#
_cell.length_a   1.000
_cell.length_b   1.000
_cell.length_c   1.000
_cell.angle_alpha   90.00
_cell.angle_beta   90.00
_cell.angle_gamma   90.00
#
_symmetry.space_group_name_H-M   'P 1'
#
loop_
_entity.id
_entity.type
_entity.pdbx_description
1 polymer ?
#
loop_
_entity_poly.entity_id
_entity_poly.type
_entity_poly.pdbx_seq_one_letter_code
_entity_poly.pdbx_strand_id
1 'polypeptide(L)'
;MALPGFHIYLASKVFEKPIASIHYDLQHELAGFARPGEEIAGILSFTLVTALPLQGGGLNWWNLPRQKVNTLSQAEKLSYLQNNKQFFPYQLGYLYTHSGKILHQAAPGVDLQPDDQRITLQGHAFLRNNVWVLYW
;
A
#
# COMPACT_ATOMS: atom_id res chain seq x y z
N MET A 1 1.16 -7.87 22.88
CA MET A 1 0.38 -7.38 21.73
C MET A 1 1.29 -6.47 20.92
N ALA A 2 1.33 -6.61 19.59
CA ALA A 2 2.08 -5.67 18.75
C ALA A 2 1.37 -4.31 18.75
N LEU A 3 2.15 -3.22 18.82
CA LEU A 3 1.62 -1.86 18.77
C LEU A 3 1.37 -1.46 17.31
N PRO A 4 0.33 -0.63 17.02
CA PRO A 4 0.12 -0.13 15.68
C PRO A 4 1.33 0.63 15.12
N GLY A 5 1.69 0.32 13.88
CA GLY A 5 2.78 0.97 13.16
C GLY A 5 2.37 2.27 12.48
N PHE A 6 3.25 3.28 12.54
CA PHE A 6 3.12 4.51 11.77
C PHE A 6 4.19 4.57 10.69
N HIS A 7 3.80 5.02 9.50
CA HIS A 7 4.74 5.51 8.50
C HIS A 7 4.82 7.03 8.63
N ILE A 8 6.03 7.54 8.87
CA ILE A 8 6.31 8.95 9.10
C ILE A 8 7.29 9.41 8.04
N TYR A 9 6.84 10.32 7.18
CA TYR A 9 7.69 11.00 6.21
C TYR A 9 7.63 12.50 6.47
N LEU A 10 8.76 13.08 6.85
CA LEU A 10 8.93 14.52 6.96
C LEU A 10 9.39 15.09 5.62
N ALA A 11 9.12 16.37 5.38
CA ALA A 11 9.50 17.06 4.16
C ALA A 11 10.95 16.78 3.72
N SER A 12 11.09 16.22 2.52
CA SER A 12 12.37 16.05 1.85
C SER A 12 12.12 15.89 0.36
N LYS A 13 12.95 16.56 -0.46
CA LYS A 13 12.88 16.48 -1.92
C LYS A 13 13.06 15.05 -2.46
N VAL A 14 13.58 14.13 -1.66
CA VAL A 14 13.63 12.71 -2.04
C VAL A 14 12.23 12.09 -2.16
N PHE A 15 11.27 12.54 -1.35
CA PHE A 15 9.90 12.01 -1.32
C PHE A 15 9.03 12.54 -2.47
N GLU A 16 9.51 13.52 -3.24
CA GLU A 16 8.91 13.91 -4.52
C GLU A 16 9.27 12.94 -5.65
N LYS A 17 10.24 12.04 -5.43
CA LYS A 17 10.61 10.97 -6.36
C LYS A 17 9.84 9.68 -6.01
N PRO A 18 9.56 8.79 -6.98
CA PRO A 18 8.86 7.54 -6.74
C PRO A 18 9.76 6.49 -6.07
N ILE A 19 10.26 6.77 -4.87
CA ILE A 19 11.22 5.92 -4.15
C ILE A 19 10.57 4.74 -3.42
N ALA A 20 9.27 4.81 -3.15
CA ALA A 20 8.52 3.69 -2.57
C ALA A 20 8.49 2.54 -3.57
N SER A 21 8.61 1.29 -3.10
CA SER A 21 8.54 0.13 -3.99
C SER A 21 7.12 -0.04 -4.56
N ILE A 22 7.03 -0.42 -5.83
CA ILE A 22 5.78 -0.93 -6.41
C ILE A 22 5.67 -2.40 -6.02
N HIS A 23 4.62 -2.78 -5.28
CA HIS A 23 4.57 -4.10 -4.65
C HIS A 23 3.15 -4.64 -4.44
N TYR A 24 3.11 -5.88 -3.95
CA TYR A 24 1.96 -6.55 -3.36
C TYR A 24 2.26 -6.79 -1.87
N ASP A 25 1.24 -6.89 -1.04
CA ASP A 25 1.40 -7.17 0.39
C ASP A 25 1.50 -8.67 0.65
N LEU A 26 2.73 -9.15 0.85
CA LEU A 26 3.07 -10.57 1.03
C LEU A 26 3.50 -10.92 2.46
N GLN A 27 3.43 -9.96 3.38
CA GLN A 27 3.87 -10.10 4.77
C GLN A 27 3.16 -11.28 5.48
N HIS A 28 1.90 -11.56 5.15
CA HIS A 28 1.16 -12.70 5.71
C HIS A 28 1.73 -14.06 5.29
N GLU A 29 2.33 -14.16 4.09
CA GLU A 29 3.02 -15.36 3.62
C GLU A 29 4.34 -15.54 4.40
N LEU A 30 5.09 -14.44 4.59
CA LEU A 30 6.38 -14.44 5.28
C LEU A 30 6.26 -14.68 6.79
N ALA A 31 5.21 -14.16 7.42
CA ALA A 31 4.94 -14.34 8.84
C ALA A 31 4.45 -15.75 9.19
N GLY A 32 4.19 -16.60 8.18
CA GLY A 32 3.72 -17.97 8.40
C GLY A 32 2.36 -18.03 9.09
N PHE A 33 1.48 -17.05 8.84
CA PHE A 33 0.16 -17.04 9.48
C PHE A 33 -0.68 -18.24 9.06
N ALA A 34 -0.53 -18.71 7.81
CA ALA A 34 -1.28 -19.85 7.29
C ALA A 34 -0.81 -21.16 7.94
N ARG A 35 -1.75 -21.95 8.45
CA ARG A 35 -1.48 -23.34 8.82
C ARG A 35 -1.42 -24.21 7.56
N PRO A 36 -0.74 -25.38 7.60
CA PRO A 36 -0.79 -26.33 6.49
C PRO A 36 -2.23 -26.66 6.09
N GLY A 37 -2.59 -26.46 4.82
CA GLY A 37 -3.93 -26.69 4.29
C GLY A 37 -4.95 -25.57 4.56
N GLU A 38 -4.56 -24.49 5.23
CA GLU A 38 -5.43 -23.33 5.47
C GLU A 38 -5.30 -22.30 4.35
N GLU A 39 -6.42 -21.92 3.73
CA GLU A 39 -6.47 -20.80 2.80
C GLU A 39 -6.72 -19.50 3.57
N ILE A 40 -5.81 -18.53 3.39
CA ILE A 40 -6.02 -17.17 3.88
C ILE A 40 -6.74 -16.34 2.80
N ALA A 41 -7.96 -15.93 3.13
CA ALA A 41 -8.79 -15.10 2.27
C ALA A 41 -8.77 -13.62 2.69
N GLY A 42 -9.29 -12.76 1.82
CA GLY A 42 -9.55 -11.36 2.16
C GLY A 42 -8.32 -10.56 2.58
N ILE A 43 -7.17 -10.70 1.90
CA ILE A 43 -5.99 -9.88 2.21
C ILE A 43 -6.32 -8.41 1.99
N LEU A 44 -6.24 -7.63 3.06
CA LEU A 44 -6.60 -6.23 3.12
C LEU A 44 -5.41 -5.42 3.65
N SER A 45 -5.22 -4.24 3.10
CA SER A 45 -4.31 -3.24 3.62
C SER A 45 -5.12 -2.01 3.97
N PHE A 46 -4.79 -1.39 5.10
CA PHE A 46 -5.50 -0.22 5.57
C PHE A 46 -4.53 0.91 5.91
N THR A 47 -4.98 2.13 5.67
CA THR A 47 -4.21 3.35 5.87
C THR A 47 -5.10 4.43 6.46
N LEU A 48 -4.92 4.71 7.75
CA LEU A 48 -5.53 5.86 8.41
C LEU A 48 -4.60 7.06 8.28
N VAL A 49 -5.13 8.15 7.76
CA VAL A 49 -4.36 9.35 7.45
C VAL A 49 -4.44 10.35 8.60
N THR A 50 -3.31 10.62 9.26
CA THR A 50 -3.25 11.50 10.43
C THR A 50 -2.49 12.81 10.18
N ALA A 51 -1.67 12.86 9.13
CA ALA A 51 -1.13 14.09 8.55
C ALA A 51 -0.85 13.89 7.05
N LEU A 52 -1.08 14.92 6.24
CA LEU A 52 -0.74 14.96 4.82
C LEU A 52 0.04 16.24 4.48
N PRO A 53 0.92 16.19 3.47
CA PRO A 53 1.47 17.40 2.89
C PRO A 53 0.35 18.26 2.29
N LEU A 54 0.63 19.55 2.10
CA LEU A 54 -0.28 20.48 1.44
C LEU A 54 -0.66 19.99 0.03
N GLN A 55 0.27 19.36 -0.68
CA GLN A 55 0.08 18.82 -2.02
C GLN A 55 0.60 17.38 -2.17
N GLY A 56 -0.19 16.55 -2.85
CA GLY A 56 0.11 15.14 -3.06
C GLY A 56 -0.27 14.26 -1.88
N GLY A 57 0.41 13.11 -1.77
CA GLY A 57 0.04 12.07 -0.81
C GLY A 57 -1.14 11.22 -1.28
N GLY A 58 -0.99 9.90 -1.18
CA GLY A 58 -1.99 8.97 -1.67
C GLY A 58 -1.42 7.60 -2.01
N LEU A 59 -2.09 6.94 -2.94
CA LEU A 59 -1.77 5.62 -3.44
C LEU A 59 -1.71 5.66 -4.97
N ASN A 60 -0.60 5.20 -5.55
CA ASN A 60 -0.59 4.77 -6.93
C ASN A 60 -1.10 3.32 -6.98
N TRP A 61 -2.01 3.04 -7.91
CA TRP A 61 -2.68 1.78 -8.07
C TRP A 61 -2.60 1.33 -9.53
N TRP A 62 -2.25 0.08 -9.75
CA TRP A 62 -2.32 -0.57 -11.04
C TRP A 62 -3.26 -1.73 -10.82
N ASN A 63 -4.44 -1.71 -11.45
CA ASN A 63 -5.48 -2.74 -11.34
C ASN A 63 -5.02 -4.10 -11.94
N LEU A 64 -3.90 -4.61 -11.43
CA LEU A 64 -3.15 -5.77 -11.84
C LEU A 64 -3.07 -6.69 -10.62
N PRO A 65 -3.93 -7.72 -10.56
CA PRO A 65 -3.86 -8.72 -9.51
C PRO A 65 -2.57 -9.54 -9.60
N ARG A 66 -2.01 -9.94 -8.46
CA ARG A 66 -0.78 -10.74 -8.39
C ARG A 66 -0.82 -11.99 -9.28
N GLN A 67 -1.94 -12.69 -9.32
CA GLN A 67 -2.08 -13.92 -10.12
C GLN A 67 -1.88 -13.66 -11.62
N LYS A 68 -2.24 -12.46 -12.10
CA LYS A 68 -2.09 -12.06 -13.51
C LYS A 68 -0.64 -11.66 -13.86
N VAL A 69 0.17 -11.23 -12.89
CA VAL A 69 1.55 -10.78 -13.20
C VAL A 69 2.42 -11.90 -13.74
N ASN A 70 2.16 -13.15 -13.35
CA ASN A 70 2.94 -14.30 -13.79
C ASN A 70 2.64 -14.71 -15.24
N THR A 71 1.54 -14.22 -15.82
CA THR A 71 1.16 -14.50 -17.21
C THR A 71 1.71 -13.47 -18.20
N LEU A 72 2.39 -12.42 -17.71
CA LEU A 72 2.92 -11.34 -18.53
C LEU A 72 4.43 -11.53 -18.75
N SER A 73 4.90 -11.23 -19.96
CA SER A 73 6.32 -11.02 -20.25
C SER A 73 6.84 -9.74 -19.56
N GLN A 74 8.16 -9.59 -19.50
CA GLN A 74 8.76 -8.38 -18.93
C GLN A 74 8.35 -7.10 -19.69
N ALA A 75 8.27 -7.16 -21.02
CA ALA A 75 7.87 -6.02 -21.84
C ALA A 75 6.41 -5.62 -21.59
N GLU A 76 5.50 -6.60 -21.48
CA GLU A 76 4.10 -6.35 -21.15
C GLU A 76 3.93 -5.77 -19.74
N LYS A 77 4.71 -6.24 -18.76
CA LYS A 77 4.71 -5.66 -17.41
C LYS A 77 5.12 -4.19 -17.43
N LEU A 78 6.23 -3.87 -18.10
CA LEU A 78 6.72 -2.49 -18.21
C LEU A 78 5.68 -1.58 -18.90
N SER A 79 5.11 -2.04 -20.01
CA SER A 79 4.05 -1.31 -20.72
C SER A 79 2.82 -1.11 -19.82
N TYR A 80 2.41 -2.14 -19.08
CA TYR A 80 1.28 -2.04 -18.16
C TYR A 80 1.53 -1.00 -17.06
N LEU A 81 2.72 -1.03 -16.44
CA LEU A 81 3.11 -0.08 -15.39
C LEU A 81 3.13 1.37 -15.87
N GLN A 82 3.55 1.61 -17.11
CA GLN A 82 3.59 2.95 -17.70
C GLN A 82 2.19 3.49 -18.00
N ASN A 83 1.31 2.64 -18.53
CA ASN A 83 0.04 3.10 -19.12
C ASN A 83 -1.18 2.99 -18.18
N ASN A 84 -1.09 2.22 -17.10
CA ASN A 84 -2.27 1.90 -16.25
C ASN A 84 -2.14 2.40 -14.81
N LYS A 85 -1.23 3.34 -14.55
CA LYS A 85 -1.11 3.96 -13.22
C LYS A 85 -2.31 4.84 -12.95
N GLN A 86 -3.04 4.54 -11.89
CA GLN A 86 -4.11 5.38 -11.36
C GLN A 86 -3.67 5.97 -10.03
N PHE A 87 -3.90 7.27 -9.84
CA PHE A 87 -3.59 7.96 -8.59
C PHE A 87 -4.86 8.16 -7.76
N PHE A 88 -4.80 7.76 -6.50
CA PHE A 88 -5.87 7.96 -5.52
C PHE A 88 -5.36 8.91 -4.45
N PRO A 89 -5.84 10.17 -4.42
CA PRO A 89 -5.48 11.11 -3.37
C PRO A 89 -6.08 10.67 -2.04
N TYR A 90 -5.30 10.83 -0.99
CA TYR A 90 -5.79 10.63 0.37
C TYR A 90 -6.38 11.92 0.94
N GLN A 91 -7.28 11.74 1.91
CA GLN A 91 -7.91 12.80 2.69
C GLN A 91 -7.56 12.61 4.16
N LEU A 92 -7.27 13.72 4.85
CA LEU A 92 -6.96 13.72 6.27
C LEU A 92 -8.15 13.18 7.09
N GLY A 93 -7.88 12.25 8.02
CA GLY A 93 -8.89 11.64 8.88
C GLY A 93 -9.62 10.44 8.27
N TYR A 94 -9.40 10.13 6.99
CA TYR A 94 -10.03 9.00 6.33
C TYR A 94 -9.21 7.71 6.52
N LEU A 95 -9.93 6.59 6.68
CA LEU A 95 -9.39 5.24 6.63
C LEU A 95 -9.57 4.70 5.22
N TYR A 96 -8.48 4.53 4.49
CA TYR A 96 -8.46 3.88 3.18
C TYR A 96 -8.21 2.39 3.35
N THR A 97 -8.89 1.58 2.55
CA THR A 97 -8.67 0.14 2.50
C THR A 97 -8.55 -0.32 1.06
N HIS A 98 -7.60 -1.21 0.78
CA HIS A 98 -7.46 -1.85 -0.53
C HIS A 98 -7.05 -3.31 -0.38
N SER A 99 -7.24 -4.08 -1.45
CA SER A 99 -6.75 -5.46 -1.48
C SER A 99 -5.23 -5.46 -1.63
N GLY A 100 -4.52 -6.08 -0.68
CA GLY A 100 -3.06 -6.24 -0.74
C GLY A 100 -2.58 -7.12 -1.90
N LYS A 101 -3.52 -7.82 -2.57
CA LYS A 101 -3.25 -8.64 -3.77
C LYS A 101 -3.23 -7.82 -5.08
N ILE A 102 -3.50 -6.53 -5.02
CA ILE A 102 -3.42 -5.64 -6.19
C ILE A 102 -2.14 -4.80 -6.13
N LEU A 103 -1.49 -4.60 -7.27
CA LEU A 103 -0.23 -3.89 -7.34
C LEU A 103 -0.41 -2.40 -7.01
N HIS A 104 0.40 -1.90 -6.07
CA HIS A 104 0.29 -0.53 -5.60
C HIS A 104 1.63 0.03 -5.10
N GLN A 105 1.64 1.32 -4.79
CA GLN A 105 2.80 2.06 -4.31
C GLN A 105 2.32 3.30 -3.56
N ALA A 106 2.96 3.66 -2.44
CA ALA A 106 2.74 4.97 -1.83
C ALA A 106 3.09 6.07 -2.84
N ALA A 107 2.15 6.96 -3.13
CA ALA A 107 2.38 8.01 -4.11
C ALA A 107 3.43 9.02 -3.58
N PRO A 108 4.30 9.55 -4.44
CA PRO A 108 5.24 10.60 -4.06
C PRO A 108 4.50 11.88 -3.62
N GLY A 109 5.18 12.70 -2.85
CA GLY A 109 4.76 14.08 -2.58
C GLY A 109 4.82 14.95 -3.85
N VAL A 110 4.13 16.08 -3.82
CA VAL A 110 4.17 17.08 -4.90
C VAL A 110 4.52 18.41 -4.26
N ASP A 111 5.59 19.05 -4.73
CA ASP A 111 6.03 20.38 -4.25
C ASP A 111 6.03 20.51 -2.71
N LEU A 112 6.77 19.61 -2.05
CA LEU A 112 6.80 19.52 -0.59
C LEU A 112 7.42 20.79 0.01
N GLN A 113 6.70 21.37 0.95
CA GLN A 113 7.13 22.51 1.76
C GLN A 113 7.89 22.03 3.01
N PRO A 114 8.75 22.86 3.63
CA PRO A 114 9.60 22.43 4.76
C PRO A 114 8.84 21.87 5.98
N ASP A 115 7.60 22.28 6.18
CA ASP A 115 6.71 21.87 7.27
C ASP A 115 5.75 20.74 6.90
N ASP A 116 5.78 20.27 5.64
CA ASP A 116 4.94 19.17 5.19
C ASP A 116 5.28 17.85 5.88
N GLN A 117 4.24 17.07 6.17
CA GLN A 117 4.37 15.76 6.79
C GLN A 117 3.36 14.79 6.18
N ARG A 118 3.78 13.56 5.92
CA ARG A 118 2.88 12.44 5.66
C ARG A 118 3.00 11.47 6.82
N ILE A 119 2.01 11.49 7.70
CA ILE A 119 1.90 10.57 8.84
C ILE A 119 0.66 9.73 8.63
N THR A 120 0.87 8.42 8.57
CA THR A 120 -0.21 7.45 8.37
C THR A 120 -0.05 6.27 9.32
N LEU A 121 -1.12 5.89 10.00
CA LEU A 121 -1.21 4.58 10.64
C LEU A 121 -1.53 3.57 9.56
N GLN A 122 -0.65 2.59 9.36
CA GLN A 122 -0.80 1.57 8.34
C GLN A 122 -0.74 0.19 8.96
N GLY A 123 -1.41 -0.75 8.33
CA GLY A 123 -1.36 -2.15 8.71
C GLY A 123 -2.10 -3.00 7.70
N HIS A 124 -2.14 -4.29 8.01
CA HIS A 124 -2.72 -5.28 7.14
C HIS A 124 -3.70 -6.15 7.91
N ALA A 125 -4.60 -6.78 7.18
CA ALA A 125 -5.52 -7.73 7.75
C ALA A 125 -5.75 -8.88 6.78
N PHE A 126 -6.16 -10.02 7.35
CA PHE A 126 -6.70 -11.11 6.56
C PHE A 126 -7.92 -11.70 7.27
N LEU A 127 -8.79 -12.34 6.49
CA LEU A 127 -9.99 -12.97 6.99
C LEU A 127 -9.72 -14.44 7.30
N ARG A 128 -10.02 -14.86 8.53
CA ARG A 128 -9.92 -16.24 9.01
C ARG A 128 -11.17 -16.58 9.79
N ASN A 129 -11.90 -17.62 9.37
CA ASN A 129 -13.13 -18.08 10.04
C ASN A 129 -14.10 -16.92 10.34
N ASN A 130 -14.33 -16.04 9.35
CA ASN A 130 -15.15 -14.83 9.47
C ASN A 130 -14.67 -13.78 10.50
N VAL A 131 -13.43 -13.88 10.96
CA VAL A 131 -12.80 -12.91 11.86
C VAL A 131 -11.63 -12.22 11.14
N TRP A 132 -11.59 -10.90 11.22
CA TRP A 132 -10.47 -10.11 10.73
C TRP A 132 -9.31 -10.19 11.72
N VAL A 133 -8.17 -10.69 11.23
CA VAL A 133 -6.91 -10.71 11.97
C VAL A 133 -6.06 -9.56 11.46
N LEU A 134 -5.80 -8.58 12.32
CA LEU A 134 -4.96 -7.41 12.01
C LEU A 134 -3.52 -7.68 12.42
N TYR A 135 -2.58 -7.19 11.62
CA TYR A 135 -1.15 -7.29 11.88
C TYR A 135 -0.39 -6.09 11.28
N TRP A 136 0.86 -5.94 11.71
CA TRP A 136 1.76 -4.83 11.36
C TRP A 136 3.13 -5.40 11.00
#